data_AF-A0A6I5ZZT0-F1
#
_entry.id   AF-A0A6I5ZZT0-F1
#
_cell.length_a   1.000
_cell.length_b   1.000
_cell.length_c   1.000
_cell.angle_alpha   90.00
_cell.angle_beta   90.00
_cell.angle_gamma   90.00
#
_symmetry.space_group_name_H-M   'P 1'
#
loop_
_entity.id
_entity.type
_entity.pdbx_description
1 polymer ?
#
loop_
_entity_poly.entity_id
_entity_poly.type
_entity_poly.pdbx_seq_one_letter_code
_entity_poly.pdbx_strand_id
1 'polypeptide(L)' 'MTESQDAQRRLAEASRIARRELDKQGTPDYDHRAHERAVEAERKAAEAARAARGAQTR' A
#
# COMPACT_ATOMS: atom_id res chain seq x y z
N MET A 1 -15.94 33.50 4.74
CA MET A 1 -15.68 32.14 4.21
C MET A 1 -16.30 31.16 5.18
N THR A 2 -17.01 30.14 4.66
CA THR A 2 -17.64 29.13 5.53
C THR A 2 -16.60 28.14 6.03
N GLU A 3 -16.83 27.54 7.19
CA GLU A 3 -15.91 26.57 7.81
C GLU A 3 -15.57 25.40 6.87
N SER A 4 -16.55 24.97 6.05
CA SER A 4 -16.35 23.94 5.03
C SER A 4 -15.39 24.37 3.91
N GLN A 5 -15.42 25.64 3.47
CA GLN A 5 -14.47 26.13 2.46
C GLN A 5 -13.05 26.22 3.04
N ASP A 6 -12.92 26.56 4.32
CA ASP A 6 -11.62 26.59 5.01
C ASP A 6 -11.03 25.18 5.16
N ALA A 7 -11.86 24.20 5.54
CA ALA A 7 -11.47 22.79 5.63
C ALA A 7 -11.02 22.22 4.28
N GLN A 8 -11.77 22.50 3.20
CA GLN A 8 -11.40 22.09 1.84
C GLN A 8 -10.06 22.67 1.40
N ARG A 9 -9.82 23.95 1.72
CA ARG A 9 -8.58 24.62 1.37
C ARG A 9 -7.38 24.04 2.13
N ARG A 10 -7.53 23.77 3.43
CA ARG A 10 -6.52 23.10 4.25
C ARG A 10 -6.19 21.70 3.73
N LEU A 11 -7.21 20.92 3.35
CA LEU A 11 -7.02 19.60 2.76
C LEU A 11 -6.25 19.67 1.43
N ALA A 12 -6.59 20.63 0.57
CA ALA A 12 -5.91 20.82 -0.71
C ALA A 12 -4.45 21.28 -0.54
N GLU A 13 -4.14 22.07 0.49
CA GLU A 13 -2.77 22.45 0.84
C GLU A 13 -1.99 21.26 1.41
N ALA A 14 -2.57 20.51 2.36
CA ALA A 14 -1.95 19.32 2.94
C ALA A 14 -1.64 18.25 1.87
N SER A 15 -2.57 18.01 0.95
CA SER A 15 -2.41 17.06 -0.15
C SER A 15 -1.26 17.47 -1.09
N ARG A 16 -1.13 18.77 -1.38
CA ARG A 16 -0.02 19.30 -2.21
C ARG A 16 1.33 19.12 -1.53
N ILE A 17 1.41 19.33 -0.21
CA ILE A 17 2.64 19.13 0.55
C ILE A 17 3.02 17.65 0.56
N ALA A 18 2.08 16.77 0.93
CA ALA A 18 2.30 15.33 0.96
C ALA A 18 2.77 14.80 -0.40
N ARG A 19 2.18 15.28 -1.50
CA ARG A 19 2.60 14.87 -2.84
C ARG A 19 4.01 15.33 -3.17
N ARG A 20 4.40 16.57 -2.84
CA ARG A 20 5.76 17.06 -3.06
C ARG A 20 6.79 16.25 -2.26
N GLU A 21 6.49 15.87 -1.03
CA GLU A 21 7.38 15.02 -0.24
C GLU A 21 7.48 13.59 -0.80
N LEU A 22 6.37 13.05 -1.32
CA LEU A 22 6.36 11.76 -2.02
C LEU A 22 7.21 11.82 -3.30
N ASP A 23 7.04 12.87 -4.10
CA ASP A 23 7.78 13.05 -5.36
C ASP A 23 9.29 13.18 -5.11
N LYS A 24 9.73 13.77 -3.98
CA LYS A 24 11.15 13.82 -3.57
C LYS A 24 11.75 12.45 -3.29
N GLN A 25 10.95 11.52 -2.78
CA GLN A 25 11.40 10.14 -2.54
C GLN A 25 11.52 9.35 -3.84
N GLY A 26 10.98 9.89 -4.95
CA GLY A 26 10.86 9.21 -6.22
C GLY A 26 9.79 8.12 -6.18
N THR A 27 9.49 7.55 -7.35
CA THR A 27 8.89 6.22 -7.38
C THR A 27 10.06 5.24 -7.39
N PRO A 28 10.17 4.29 -6.45
CA PRO A 28 11.17 3.25 -6.56
C PRO A 28 11.05 2.63 -7.95
N ASP A 29 12.16 2.51 -8.67
CA ASP A 29 12.16 1.80 -9.94
C ASP A 29 11.55 0.42 -9.76
N TYR A 30 10.81 -0.03 -10.77
CA TYR A 30 10.24 -1.37 -10.75
C TYR A 30 11.36 -2.41 -10.59
N ASP A 31 11.46 -3.00 -9.41
CA ASP A 31 12.38 -4.09 -9.13
C ASP A 31 11.67 -5.42 -9.38
N HIS A 32 12.01 -6.06 -10.51
CA HIS A 32 11.48 -7.38 -10.87
C HIS A 32 11.70 -8.43 -9.76
N ARG A 33 12.83 -8.37 -9.03
CA ARG A 33 13.10 -9.31 -7.93
C ARG A 33 12.25 -9.01 -6.71
N ALA A 34 11.91 -7.74 -6.45
CA ALA A 34 10.96 -7.39 -5.40
C ALA A 34 9.55 -7.90 -5.76
N HIS A 35 9.16 -7.78 -7.03
CA HIS A 35 7.90 -8.31 -7.52
C HIS A 35 7.82 -9.83 -7.38
N GLU A 36 8.82 -10.58 -7.85
CA GLU A 36 8.82 -12.04 -7.74
C GLU A 36 8.79 -12.51 -6.28
N ARG A 37 9.54 -11.85 -5.38
CA ARG A 37 9.48 -12.14 -3.94
C ARG A 37 8.09 -11.92 -3.34
N ALA A 38 7.38 -10.88 -3.77
CA ALA A 38 6.01 -10.61 -3.32
C ALA A 38 5.05 -11.71 -3.78
N VAL A 39 5.16 -12.15 -5.04
CA VAL A 39 4.35 -13.24 -5.62
C VAL A 39 4.62 -14.57 -4.90
N GLU A 40 5.88 -14.90 -4.64
CA GLU A 40 6.23 -16.13 -3.90
C GLU A 40 5.71 -16.11 -2.46
N ALA A 41 5.79 -14.96 -1.78
CA ALA A 41 5.27 -14.79 -0.42
C ALA A 41 3.74 -15.01 -0.40
N GLU A 42 3.02 -14.46 -1.37
CA GLU A 42 1.58 -14.67 -1.51
C GLU A 42 1.25 -16.15 -1.74
N ARG A 43 1.97 -16.82 -2.65
CA ARG A 43 1.80 -18.25 -2.91
C ARG A 43 2.01 -19.08 -1.63
N LYS A 44 3.10 -18.82 -0.91
CA LYS A 44 3.45 -19.54 0.32
C LYS A 44 2.41 -19.31 1.41
N ALA A 45 1.89 -18.09 1.55
CA ALA A 45 0.81 -17.79 2.49
C ALA A 45 -0.48 -18.54 2.13
N ALA A 46 -0.84 -18.61 0.84
CA ALA A 46 -1.99 -19.36 0.38
C ALA A 46 -1.85 -20.88 0.63
N GLU A 47 -0.66 -21.44 0.38
CA GLU A 47 -0.36 -22.85 0.69
C GLU A 47 -0.45 -23.12 2.20
N ALA A 48 0.13 -22.26 3.04
CA ALA A 48 0.04 -22.37 4.49
C ALA A 48 -1.41 -22.28 4.99
N ALA A 49 -2.22 -21.36 4.44
CA ALA A 49 -3.63 -21.23 4.80
C ALA A 49 -4.44 -22.47 4.41
N ARG A 50 -4.18 -23.06 3.23
CA ARG A 50 -4.80 -24.32 2.80
C ARG A 50 -4.39 -25.48 3.70
N ALA A 51 -3.10 -25.59 4.03
CA ALA A 51 -2.59 -26.61 4.95
C ALA A 51 -3.21 -26.49 6.34
N ALA A 52 -3.33 -25.27 6.88
CA ALA A 52 -3.97 -25.02 8.17
C ALA A 52 -5.46 -25.41 8.16
N ARG A 53 -6.20 -25.10 7.08
CA ARG A 53 -7.61 -25.53 6.92
C ARG A 53 -7.72 -27.05 6.83
N GLY A 54 -6.83 -27.71 6.10
CA GLY A 54 -6.77 -29.17 5.99
C GLY A 54 -6.43 -29.86 7.31
N ALA A 55 -5.54 -29.27 8.11
CA ALA A 55 -5.17 -29.78 9.43
C ALA A 55 -6.26 -29.59 10.49
N GLN A 56 -7.14 -28.58 10.36
CA GLN A 56 -8.27 -28.37 11.28
C GLN A 56 -9.47 -29.28 10.99
N THR A 57 -9.55 -29.86 9.79
CA THR A 57 -10.67 -30.72 9.37
C THR A 57 -10.42 -32.22 9.67
N ARG A 58 -9.27 -32.56 10.27
CA ARG A 58 -8.84 -33.94 10.53
C ARG A 58 -8.64 -34.18 12.02
#